data_AF-A0AA84ZW74-F1
#
_entry.id   AF-A0AA84ZW74-F1
#
_cell.length_a   1.000
_cell.length_b   1.000
_cell.length_c   1.000
_cell.angle_alpha   90.00
_cell.angle_beta   90.00
_cell.angle_gamma   90.00
#
_symmetry.space_group_name_H-M   'P 1'
#
loop_
_entity.id
_entity.type
_entity.pdbx_description
1 polymer ?
#
loop_
_entity_poly.entity_id
_entity_poly.type
_entity_poly.pdbx_seq_one_letter_code
_entity_poly.pdbx_strand_id
1 'polypeptide(L)'
;MSDDVKLSTELNKIVLSEKCQSEEKFQPIEPLFKDMQNGITFRQYIGESDLNNIIHLIASDLSEPYSIYTYRYFIYNWPKLCLLAVSEDGTCVGTIVCKMEGAIGTVRKGYIAMLAVEENHRRIGIGSRLAQLAIELMIQDKCDEVR
;
A
#
# COMPACT_ATOMS: atom_id res chain seq x y z
N MET A 1 -1.93 30.43 29.34
CA MET A 1 -2.35 29.37 28.39
C MET A 1 -2.96 30.06 27.18
N SER A 2 -2.20 30.45 26.16
CA SER A 2 -2.87 31.10 25.01
C SER A 2 -2.15 31.07 23.67
N ASP A 3 -0.83 31.16 23.55
CA ASP A 3 -0.28 31.58 22.25
C ASP A 3 0.53 30.48 21.52
N ASP A 4 1.26 29.62 22.22
CA ASP A 4 2.02 28.51 21.59
C ASP A 4 1.13 27.38 21.03
N VAL A 5 -0.02 27.13 21.67
CA VAL A 5 -1.00 26.14 21.17
C VAL A 5 -1.73 26.68 19.94
N LYS A 6 -1.95 27.99 19.84
CA LYS A 6 -2.54 28.61 18.66
C LYS A 6 -1.56 28.60 17.49
N LEU A 7 -0.29 28.94 17.73
CA LEU A 7 0.74 28.95 16.70
C LEU A 7 1.02 27.54 16.14
N SER A 8 1.05 26.51 16.99
CA SER A 8 1.17 25.10 16.55
C SER A 8 -0.08 24.59 15.82
N THR A 9 -1.28 25.07 16.18
CA THR A 9 -2.52 24.73 15.48
C THR A 9 -2.64 25.46 14.14
N GLU A 10 -2.15 26.69 14.03
CA GLU A 10 -2.04 27.45 12.78
C GLU A 10 -0.96 26.91 11.87
N LEU A 11 0.22 26.53 12.40
CA LEU A 11 1.25 25.81 11.65
C LEU A 11 0.74 24.47 11.12
N ASN A 12 -0.02 23.71 11.92
CA ASN A 12 -0.66 22.49 11.44
C ASN A 12 -1.73 22.78 10.36
N LYS A 13 -2.52 23.85 10.50
CA LYS A 13 -3.48 24.28 9.46
C LYS A 13 -2.78 24.72 8.17
N ILE A 14 -1.64 25.40 8.26
CA ILE A 14 -0.85 25.86 7.11
C ILE A 14 -0.18 24.66 6.41
N VAL A 15 0.40 23.72 7.16
CA VAL A 15 0.96 22.47 6.61
C VAL A 15 -0.13 21.58 5.98
N LEU A 16 -1.35 21.59 6.55
CA LEU A 16 -2.53 20.91 5.99
C LEU A 16 -3.08 21.62 4.75
N SER A 17 -3.01 22.96 4.65
CA SER A 17 -3.50 23.70 3.49
C SER A 17 -2.50 23.72 2.32
N GLU A 18 -1.20 23.77 2.59
CA GLU A 18 -0.17 23.83 1.56
C GLU A 18 0.13 22.47 0.91
N LYS A 19 -0.27 21.35 1.55
CA LYS A 19 -0.26 20.01 0.92
C LYS A 19 -1.60 19.60 0.29
N CYS A 20 -2.59 20.50 0.26
CA CYS A 20 -3.92 20.27 -0.32
C CYS A 20 -4.16 21.08 -1.59
N GLN A 21 -3.11 21.41 -2.34
CA GLN A 21 -3.20 21.95 -3.70
C GLN A 21 -2.55 21.01 -4.71
N SER A 22 -3.14 19.83 -4.83
CA SER A 22 -3.57 19.39 -6.17
C SER A 22 -4.82 18.55 -5.95
N GLU A 23 -5.98 19.12 -6.26
CA GLU A 23 -7.14 18.35 -6.66
C GLU A 23 -6.77 17.64 -7.97
N GLU A 24 -5.93 16.60 -7.88
CA GLU A 24 -5.92 15.59 -8.92
C GLU A 24 -7.31 14.95 -8.84
N LYS A 25 -8.13 15.22 -9.87
CA LYS A 25 -9.37 14.49 -10.14
C LYS A 25 -9.14 13.03 -9.77
N PHE A 26 -9.84 12.48 -8.78
CA PHE A 26 -9.76 11.07 -8.43
C PHE A 26 -10.29 10.28 -9.62
N GLN A 27 -9.41 9.98 -10.57
CA GLN A 27 -9.66 9.01 -11.61
C GLN A 27 -9.88 7.69 -10.87
N PRO A 28 -10.95 6.92 -11.17
CA PRO A 28 -11.09 5.60 -10.60
C PRO A 28 -9.82 4.82 -10.95
N ILE A 29 -9.04 4.45 -9.93
CA ILE A 29 -7.85 3.63 -10.12
C ILE A 29 -8.35 2.30 -10.67
N GLU A 30 -8.09 2.07 -11.95
CA GLU A 30 -8.48 0.81 -12.58
C GLU A 30 -7.79 -0.35 -11.86
N PRO A 31 -8.50 -1.46 -11.64
CA PRO A 31 -7.90 -2.62 -11.01
C PRO A 31 -6.79 -3.17 -11.90
N LEU A 32 -5.69 -3.57 -11.27
CA LEU A 32 -4.54 -4.17 -11.94
C LEU A 32 -4.90 -5.53 -12.54
N PHE A 33 -5.79 -6.27 -11.88
CA PHE A 33 -6.26 -7.57 -12.34
C PHE A 33 -7.61 -7.92 -11.68
N LYS A 34 -8.45 -8.67 -12.40
CA LYS A 34 -9.68 -9.26 -11.86
C LYS A 34 -9.66 -10.75 -12.10
N ASP A 35 -9.68 -11.51 -11.01
CA ASP A 35 -9.92 -12.95 -11.03
C ASP A 35 -11.43 -13.21 -10.98
N MET A 36 -12.03 -13.38 -12.16
CA MET A 36 -13.47 -13.65 -12.29
C MET A 36 -13.87 -15.03 -11.75
N GLN A 37 -12.92 -15.96 -11.61
CA GLN A 37 -13.21 -17.31 -11.13
C GLN A 37 -13.37 -17.33 -9.61
N ASN A 38 -12.52 -16.57 -8.91
CA ASN A 38 -12.53 -16.51 -7.45
C ASN A 38 -13.19 -15.24 -6.90
N GLY A 39 -13.70 -14.36 -7.76
CA GLY A 39 -14.34 -13.11 -7.34
C GLY A 39 -13.37 -12.13 -6.65
N ILE A 40 -12.11 -12.09 -7.09
CA ILE A 40 -11.07 -11.26 -6.45
C ILE A 40 -10.62 -10.16 -7.39
N THR A 41 -10.65 -8.92 -6.90
CA THR A 41 -10.12 -7.75 -7.59
C THR A 41 -8.81 -7.31 -6.95
N PHE A 42 -7.77 -7.17 -7.74
CA PHE A 42 -6.45 -6.70 -7.31
C PHE A 42 -6.27 -5.25 -7.71
N ARG A 43 -5.93 -4.39 -6.76
CA ARG A 43 -5.77 -2.95 -6.97
C ARG A 43 -4.70 -2.33 -6.08
N GLN A 44 -4.29 -1.12 -6.40
CA GLN A 44 -3.41 -0.33 -5.56
C GLN A 44 -4.14 0.21 -4.33
N TYR A 45 -3.36 0.55 -3.29
CA TYR A 45 -3.81 1.30 -2.12
C TYR A 45 -4.45 2.64 -2.51
N ILE A 46 -5.58 2.98 -1.88
CA ILE A 46 -6.32 4.22 -2.19
C ILE A 46 -6.51 5.16 -1.00
N GLY A 47 -6.36 4.69 0.25
CA GLY A 47 -6.56 5.55 1.42
C GLY A 47 -6.57 4.84 2.78
N GLU A 48 -6.85 5.60 3.84
CA GLU A 48 -6.71 5.12 5.23
C GLU A 48 -7.57 3.89 5.57
N SER A 49 -8.70 3.68 4.90
CA SER A 49 -9.48 2.45 5.05
C SER A 49 -8.67 1.20 4.68
N ASP A 50 -7.85 1.30 3.63
CA ASP A 50 -6.95 0.23 3.23
C ASP A 50 -5.82 0.05 4.23
N LEU A 51 -5.29 1.14 4.79
CA LEU A 51 -4.24 1.03 5.81
C LEU A 51 -4.74 0.21 7.00
N ASN A 52 -5.97 0.45 7.46
CA ASN A 52 -6.57 -0.34 8.52
C ASN A 52 -6.71 -1.83 8.13
N ASN A 53 -7.16 -2.11 6.90
CA ASN A 53 -7.25 -3.48 6.38
C ASN A 53 -5.88 -4.17 6.31
N ILE A 54 -4.85 -3.46 5.83
CA ILE A 54 -3.48 -3.95 5.74
C ILE A 54 -2.93 -4.30 7.12
N ILE A 55 -3.10 -3.40 8.10
CA ILE A 55 -2.66 -3.63 9.48
C ILE A 55 -3.35 -4.87 10.03
N HIS A 56 -4.67 -4.98 9.85
CA HIS A 56 -5.43 -6.12 10.35
C HIS A 56 -4.92 -7.45 9.78
N LEU A 57 -4.77 -7.52 8.45
CA LEU A 57 -4.35 -8.74 7.76
C LEU A 57 -2.91 -9.17 8.10
N ILE A 58 -2.00 -8.19 8.27
CA ILE A 58 -0.60 -8.49 8.60
C ILE A 58 -0.48 -8.86 10.09
N ALA A 59 -1.21 -8.18 10.97
CA ALA A 59 -1.21 -8.50 12.39
C ALA A 59 -1.79 -9.89 12.70
N SER A 60 -2.70 -10.41 11.87
CA SER A 60 -3.19 -11.79 12.02
C SER A 60 -2.15 -12.85 11.64
N ASP A 61 -1.19 -12.51 10.78
CA ASP A 61 -0.17 -13.44 10.26
C ASP A 61 1.18 -13.35 11.00
N LEU A 62 1.36 -12.35 11.88
CA LEU A 62 2.60 -12.12 12.63
C LEU A 62 2.38 -12.25 14.13
N SER A 63 3.38 -12.81 14.83
CA SER A 63 3.37 -12.92 16.30
C SER A 63 3.51 -11.57 17.01
N GLU A 64 4.13 -10.58 16.34
CA GLU A 64 4.27 -9.21 16.84
C GLU A 64 3.95 -8.21 15.72
N PRO A 65 2.89 -7.40 15.85
CA PRO A 65 2.53 -6.43 14.81
C PRO A 65 3.53 -5.26 14.80
N TYR A 66 3.84 -4.76 13.59
CA TYR A 66 4.64 -3.55 13.45
C TYR A 66 3.93 -2.31 14.04
N SER A 67 4.72 -1.29 14.41
CA SER A 67 4.15 0.01 14.77
C SER A 67 3.46 0.66 13.56
N ILE A 68 2.44 1.50 13.82
CA ILE A 68 1.75 2.27 12.77
C ILE A 68 2.72 3.09 11.90
N TYR A 69 3.83 3.57 12.47
CA TYR A 69 4.87 4.32 11.76
C TYR A 69 5.54 3.50 10.66
N THR A 70 5.70 2.20 10.87
CA THR A 70 6.30 1.29 9.87
C THR A 70 5.41 1.20 8.64
N TYR A 71 4.11 0.96 8.83
CA TYR A 71 3.15 0.92 7.72
C TYR A 71 3.10 2.26 6.98
N ARG A 72 2.99 3.37 7.72
CA ARG A 72 2.95 4.73 7.12
C ARG A 72 4.22 5.05 6.34
N TYR A 73 5.39 4.61 6.83
CA TYR A 73 6.64 4.75 6.10
C TYR A 73 6.56 4.10 4.71
N PHE A 74 6.11 2.85 4.61
CA PHE A 74 5.97 2.21 3.29
C PHE A 74 4.92 2.88 2.42
N ILE A 75 3.71 3.09 2.95
CA ILE A 75 2.57 3.58 2.17
C ILE A 75 2.80 5.01 1.67
N TYR A 76 3.42 5.88 2.47
CA TYR A 76 3.64 7.28 2.04
C TYR A 76 4.78 7.43 1.05
N ASN A 77 5.79 6.57 1.11
CA ASN A 77 6.91 6.63 0.18
C ASN A 77 6.65 5.82 -1.10
N TRP A 78 5.90 4.72 -1.03
CA TRP A 78 5.62 3.83 -2.16
C TRP A 78 4.16 3.36 -2.23
N PRO A 79 3.18 4.29 -2.30
CA PRO A 79 1.75 3.92 -2.31
C PRO A 79 1.40 3.02 -3.50
N LYS A 80 2.05 3.25 -4.64
CA LYS A 80 1.84 2.46 -5.87
C LYS A 80 2.30 1.01 -5.76
N LEU A 81 3.21 0.70 -4.83
CA LEU A 81 3.75 -0.65 -4.60
C LEU A 81 3.07 -1.35 -3.41
N CYS A 82 2.00 -0.77 -2.89
CA CYS A 82 1.13 -1.38 -1.89
C CYS A 82 -0.16 -1.84 -2.59
N LEU A 83 -0.37 -3.16 -2.68
CA LEU A 83 -1.49 -3.75 -3.43
C LEU A 83 -2.40 -4.55 -2.49
N LEU A 84 -3.68 -4.51 -2.79
CA LEU A 84 -4.72 -5.24 -2.07
C LEU A 84 -5.45 -6.18 -3.03
N ALA A 85 -5.82 -7.35 -2.50
CA ALA A 85 -6.78 -8.27 -3.09
C ALA A 85 -8.10 -8.12 -2.32
N VAL A 86 -9.15 -7.77 -3.04
CA VAL A 86 -10.48 -7.44 -2.50
C VAL A 86 -11.51 -8.38 -3.10
N SER A 87 -12.28 -9.07 -2.27
CA SER A 87 -13.38 -9.94 -2.71
C SER A 87 -14.59 -9.14 -3.21
N GLU A 88 -15.55 -9.82 -3.85
CA GLU A 88 -16.76 -9.21 -4.40
C GLU A 88 -17.61 -8.45 -3.38
N ASP A 89 -17.58 -8.88 -2.12
CA ASP A 89 -18.27 -8.23 -1.00
C ASP A 89 -17.56 -6.97 -0.47
N GLY A 90 -16.38 -6.66 -1.01
CA GLY A 90 -15.55 -5.52 -0.61
C GLY A 90 -14.55 -5.81 0.51
N THR A 91 -14.46 -7.06 0.98
CA THR A 91 -13.53 -7.45 2.04
C THR A 91 -12.09 -7.52 1.50
N CYS A 92 -11.13 -6.97 2.24
CA CYS A 92 -9.71 -7.14 1.91
C CYS A 92 -9.23 -8.51 2.38
N VAL A 93 -8.90 -9.39 1.46
CA VAL A 93 -8.53 -10.80 1.73
C VAL A 93 -7.04 -11.07 1.50
N GLY A 94 -6.30 -10.10 0.96
CA GLY A 94 -4.87 -10.22 0.70
C GLY A 94 -4.19 -8.86 0.55
N THR A 95 -2.94 -8.76 0.96
CA THR A 95 -2.14 -7.55 0.76
C THR A 95 -0.67 -7.86 0.54
N ILE A 96 -0.02 -7.02 -0.24
CA ILE A 96 1.45 -6.96 -0.36
C ILE A 96 1.90 -5.50 -0.20
N VAL A 97 2.92 -5.30 0.61
CA VAL A 97 3.55 -4.01 0.85
C VAL A 97 5.01 -4.11 0.43
N CYS A 98 5.41 -3.26 -0.50
CA CYS A 98 6.78 -3.25 -1.03
C CYS A 98 7.41 -1.85 -0.97
N LYS A 99 8.72 -1.80 -1.17
CA LYS A 99 9.46 -0.56 -1.47
C LYS A 99 10.38 -0.75 -2.65
N MET A 100 10.87 0.35 -3.19
CA MET A 100 11.95 0.37 -4.17
C MET A 100 12.96 1.47 -3.84
N GLU A 101 14.25 1.16 -3.93
CA GLU A 101 15.35 2.08 -3.61
C GLU A 101 16.37 2.13 -4.77
N GLY A 102 17.12 3.22 -4.85
CA GLY A 102 18.15 3.46 -5.87
C GLY A 102 17.85 4.66 -6.75
N ALA A 103 18.89 5.42 -7.08
CA ALA A 103 18.80 6.60 -7.93
C ALA A 103 18.89 6.22 -9.43
N ILE A 104 18.43 7.12 -10.29
CA ILE A 104 18.59 6.99 -11.75
C ILE A 104 20.09 6.83 -12.08
N GLY A 105 20.43 5.79 -12.83
CA GLY A 105 21.83 5.47 -13.18
C GLY A 105 22.57 4.58 -12.17
N THR A 106 21.90 4.14 -11.09
CA THR A 106 22.41 3.14 -10.15
C THR A 106 21.53 1.88 -10.18
N VAL A 107 22.01 0.80 -9.56
CA VAL A 107 21.21 -0.44 -9.40
C VAL A 107 20.01 -0.15 -8.51
N ARG A 108 18.80 -0.31 -9.04
CA ARG A 108 17.54 -0.16 -8.33
C ARG A 108 17.04 -1.48 -7.81
N LYS A 109 16.63 -1.49 -6.54
CA LYS A 109 16.29 -2.70 -5.80
C LYS A 109 14.87 -2.61 -5.26
N GLY A 110 14.07 -3.61 -5.58
CA GLY A 110 12.76 -3.84 -4.99
C GLY A 110 12.90 -4.67 -3.73
N TYR A 111 12.01 -4.45 -2.78
CA TYR A 111 11.93 -5.23 -1.55
C TYR A 111 10.46 -5.53 -1.23
N ILE A 112 10.15 -6.81 -1.06
CA ILE A 112 8.84 -7.25 -0.56
C ILE A 112 8.90 -7.21 0.96
N ALA A 113 8.26 -6.22 1.58
CA ALA A 113 8.33 -6.01 3.01
C ALA A 113 7.37 -6.92 3.77
N MET A 114 6.13 -7.00 3.29
CA MET A 114 5.06 -7.74 3.94
C MET A 114 4.15 -8.35 2.88
N LEU A 115 3.75 -9.59 3.07
CA LEU A 115 2.76 -10.30 2.25
C LEU A 115 1.89 -11.12 3.19
N ALA A 116 0.58 -10.89 3.14
CA ALA A 116 -0.39 -11.61 3.94
C ALA A 116 -1.62 -11.95 3.09
N VAL A 117 -2.23 -13.10 3.37
CA VAL A 117 -3.46 -13.57 2.73
C VAL A 117 -4.31 -14.22 3.80
N GLU A 118 -5.56 -13.80 3.90
CA GLU A 118 -6.54 -14.35 4.84
C GLU A 118 -6.62 -15.87 4.70
N GLU A 119 -6.67 -16.57 5.83
CA GLU A 119 -6.57 -18.03 5.89
C GLU A 119 -7.57 -18.75 4.97
N ASN A 120 -8.83 -18.31 4.96
CA ASN A 120 -9.90 -18.89 4.14
C ASN A 120 -9.74 -18.62 2.63
N HIS A 121 -8.86 -17.68 2.27
CA HIS A 121 -8.56 -17.30 0.88
C HIS A 121 -7.15 -17.72 0.45
N ARG A 122 -6.48 -18.60 1.22
CA ARG A 122 -5.18 -19.18 0.83
C ARG A 122 -5.35 -20.29 -0.20
N ARG A 123 -4.23 -20.70 -0.81
CA ARG A 123 -4.13 -21.83 -1.77
C ARG A 123 -4.91 -21.69 -3.08
N ILE A 124 -5.50 -20.52 -3.34
CA ILE A 124 -6.13 -20.16 -4.63
C ILE A 124 -5.29 -19.19 -5.47
N GLY A 125 -4.03 -18.94 -5.07
CA GLY A 125 -3.07 -18.17 -5.88
C GLY A 125 -3.03 -16.65 -5.65
N ILE A 126 -3.79 -16.11 -4.68
CA ILE A 126 -3.81 -14.67 -4.36
C ILE A 126 -2.40 -14.13 -4.04
N GLY A 127 -1.66 -14.80 -3.15
CA GLY A 127 -0.32 -14.33 -2.77
C GLY A 127 0.67 -14.30 -3.93
N SER A 128 0.63 -15.32 -4.79
CA SER A 128 1.45 -15.36 -6.01
C SER A 128 1.07 -14.25 -6.99
N ARG A 129 -0.23 -13.99 -7.17
CA ARG A 129 -0.71 -12.90 -8.02
C ARG A 129 -0.30 -11.53 -7.49
N LEU A 130 -0.41 -11.29 -6.18
CA LEU A 130 0.04 -10.06 -5.54
C LEU A 130 1.54 -9.82 -5.78
N ALA A 131 2.37 -10.84 -5.57
CA ALA A 131 3.80 -10.75 -5.80
C ALA A 131 4.14 -10.47 -7.28
N GLN A 132 3.48 -11.16 -8.22
CA GLN A 132 3.66 -10.93 -9.65
C GLN A 132 3.33 -9.49 -10.04
N LEU A 133 2.17 -8.99 -9.64
CA LEU A 133 1.75 -7.61 -9.95
C LEU A 133 2.70 -6.58 -9.34
N ALA A 134 3.17 -6.79 -8.11
CA ALA A 134 4.12 -5.87 -7.47
C ALA A 134 5.47 -5.87 -8.23
N ILE A 135 5.97 -7.03 -8.64
CA ILE A 135 7.20 -7.15 -9.42
C ILE A 135 7.04 -6.50 -10.80
N GLU A 136 5.89 -6.69 -11.46
CA GLU A 136 5.59 -6.03 -12.74
C GLU A 136 5.64 -4.50 -12.61
N LEU A 137 5.04 -3.94 -11.55
CA LEU A 137 5.12 -2.50 -11.27
C LEU A 137 6.57 -2.04 -10.99
N MET A 138 7.35 -2.82 -10.26
CA MET A 138 8.78 -2.52 -10.04
C MET A 138 9.58 -2.54 -11.35
N ILE A 139 9.31 -3.51 -12.25
CA ILE A 139 9.96 -3.61 -13.57
C ILE A 139 9.59 -2.41 -14.44
N GLN A 140 8.33 -1.96 -14.41
CA GLN A 140 7.89 -0.76 -15.11
C GLN A 140 8.67 0.48 -14.63
N ASP A 141 8.93 0.56 -13.32
CA ASP A 141 9.78 1.58 -12.70
C ASP A 141 11.29 1.26 -12.78
N LYS A 142 11.67 0.32 -13.65
CA LYS A 142 13.06 -0.04 -14.03
C LYS A 142 13.89 -0.55 -12.85
N CYS A 143 13.28 -1.35 -12.00
CA CYS A 143 13.95 -2.15 -10.98
C CYS A 143 14.85 -3.22 -11.62
N ASP A 144 16.04 -3.43 -11.07
CA ASP A 144 17.03 -4.39 -11.56
C ASP A 144 16.97 -5.73 -10.81
N GLU A 145 16.68 -5.71 -9.51
CA GLU A 145 16.54 -6.92 -8.68
C GLU A 145 15.48 -6.74 -7.59
N VAL A 146 14.78 -7.83 -7.23
CA VAL A 146 13.81 -7.85 -6.12
C VAL A 146 14.28 -8.85 -5.07
N ARG A 147 14.15 -8.48 -3.78
CA ARG A 147 14.49 -9.31 -2.63
C ARG A 147 13.33 -9.50 -1.68
#